data_AF-A0A529Y294-F1
#
_entry.id   AF-A0A529Y294-F1
#
_cell.length_a   1.000
_cell.length_b   1.000
_cell.length_c   1.000
_cell.angle_alpha   90.00
_cell.angle_beta   90.00
_cell.angle_gamma   90.00
#
_symmetry.space_group_name_H-M   'P 1'
#
loop_
_entity.id
_entity.type
_entity.pdbx_description
1 polymer ?
#
loop_
_entity_poly.entity_id
_entity_poly.type
_entity_poly.pdbx_seq_one_letter_code
_entity_poly.pdbx_strand_id
1 'polypeptide(L)'
;ASPVERAAEDRRMAKAHLKVHMGGVPTAIEFYQSAPTPNLILLESRSEPKQLLEQLGQLAEYCDPSSKVVVIGHYNDVGLYRELIRSGISEYVIAPVSMSDIVSVVSSIFVDPESEPIGRSIAFIGAKGGVGSSTIAHNTAWAMSSLFKSEVVIADLDLAFGTANINFDQDPAQGIAEAVFSPERVDEVYLDRLLAQCAEHLSLLAAPSTLERVYDFDAEAFSQVIETAQRSAPLLVLDIPHIWSGWTKSTLVKADEIVITATPELANLRNTKNLVDMLKRLRP
;
A
#
# COMPACT_ATOMS: atom_id res chain seq x y z
N ALA A 1 15.77 -17.63 2.79
CA ALA A 1 14.42 -17.30 3.25
C ALA A 1 13.42 -18.11 2.43
N SER A 2 12.47 -18.79 3.08
CA SER A 2 11.39 -19.49 2.38
C SER A 2 10.54 -18.47 1.58
N PRO A 3 9.80 -18.87 0.53
CA PRO A 3 8.90 -17.97 -0.18
C PRO A 3 7.94 -17.18 0.73
N VAL A 4 7.56 -17.79 1.87
CA VAL A 4 6.70 -17.18 2.90
C VAL A 4 7.42 -16.08 3.68
N GLU A 5 8.67 -16.29 4.07
CA GLU A 5 9.47 -15.25 4.74
C GLU A 5 9.71 -14.05 3.82
N ARG A 6 9.97 -14.29 2.53
CA ARG A 6 10.12 -13.22 1.53
C ARG A 6 8.81 -12.50 1.25
N ALA A 7 7.67 -13.21 1.28
CA ALA A 7 6.35 -12.59 1.13
C ALA A 7 6.04 -11.59 2.25
N ALA A 8 6.64 -11.74 3.43
CA ALA A 8 6.51 -10.78 4.54
C ALA A 8 7.09 -9.40 4.22
N GLU A 9 8.05 -9.34 3.30
CA GLU A 9 8.67 -8.10 2.82
C GLU A 9 7.82 -7.40 1.73
N ASP A 10 6.73 -8.02 1.25
CA ASP A 10 5.81 -7.39 0.28
C ASP A 10 5.00 -6.29 0.98
N ARG A 11 4.87 -5.12 0.34
CA ARG A 11 4.10 -3.97 0.85
C ARG A 11 2.66 -4.31 1.23
N ARG A 12 2.01 -5.23 0.50
CA ARG A 12 0.63 -5.66 0.80
C ARG A 12 0.54 -6.37 2.14
N MET A 13 1.67 -6.88 2.62
CA MET A 13 1.83 -7.57 3.89
C MET A 13 2.44 -6.64 4.97
N ALA A 14 2.60 -5.34 4.72
CA ALA A 14 3.28 -4.41 5.64
C ALA A 14 2.59 -4.28 7.02
N LYS A 15 1.30 -4.57 7.11
CA LYS A 15 0.53 -4.62 8.37
C LYS A 15 0.44 -6.04 8.97
N ALA A 16 0.99 -7.05 8.30
CA ALA A 16 0.92 -8.44 8.73
C ALA A 16 2.06 -8.76 9.71
N HIS A 17 1.73 -9.41 10.83
CA HIS A 17 2.72 -9.97 11.74
C HIS A 17 2.94 -11.46 11.41
N LEU A 18 4.10 -11.78 10.82
CA LEU A 18 4.44 -13.16 10.45
C LEU A 18 5.25 -13.86 11.55
N LYS A 19 4.85 -15.11 11.86
CA LYS A 19 5.68 -16.07 12.61
C LYS A 19 5.79 -17.35 11.81
N VAL A 20 7.00 -17.88 11.67
CA VAL A 20 7.27 -19.12 10.93
C VAL A 20 7.73 -20.20 11.90
N HIS A 21 7.07 -21.35 11.84
CA HIS A 21 7.38 -22.53 12.65
C HIS A 21 7.64 -23.72 11.73
N MET A 22 8.70 -24.48 12.03
CA MET A 22 9.02 -25.72 11.32
C MET A 22 8.32 -26.90 11.99
N GLY A 23 7.86 -27.86 11.20
CA GLY A 23 7.24 -29.11 11.69
C GLY A 23 5.85 -29.43 11.15
N GLY A 24 5.29 -28.56 10.28
CA GLY A 24 4.05 -28.82 9.56
C GLY A 24 2.82 -28.88 10.46
N VAL A 25 1.79 -29.63 10.03
CA VAL A 25 0.50 -29.72 10.74
C VAL A 25 0.63 -30.29 12.16
N PRO A 26 1.41 -31.34 12.45
CA PRO A 26 1.56 -31.87 13.82
C PRO A 26 2.07 -30.82 14.81
N THR A 27 3.09 -30.05 14.44
CA THR A 27 3.63 -28.98 15.29
C THR A 27 2.64 -27.83 15.46
N ALA A 28 1.84 -27.52 14.43
CA ALA A 28 0.76 -26.54 14.57
C ALA A 28 -0.29 -26.98 15.61
N ILE A 29 -0.68 -28.26 15.62
CA ILE A 29 -1.60 -28.82 16.61
C ILE A 29 -1.05 -28.65 18.02
N GLU A 30 0.20 -29.10 18.25
CA GLU A 30 0.85 -28.98 19.57
C GLU A 30 0.97 -27.52 20.04
N PHE A 31 1.25 -26.60 19.13
CA PHE A 31 1.41 -25.19 19.46
C PHE A 31 0.08 -24.54 19.85
N TYR A 32 -0.97 -24.74 19.05
CA TYR A 32 -2.28 -24.09 19.27
C TYR A 32 -3.12 -24.73 20.38
N GLN A 33 -2.69 -25.86 20.96
CA GLN A 33 -3.25 -26.34 22.23
C GLN A 33 -3.06 -25.35 23.39
N SER A 34 -2.02 -24.51 23.34
CA SER A 34 -1.65 -23.60 24.44
C SER A 34 -1.54 -22.13 24.04
N ALA A 35 -1.68 -21.83 22.75
CA ALA A 35 -1.57 -20.48 22.20
C ALA A 35 -2.81 -20.12 21.37
N PRO A 36 -3.25 -18.84 21.37
CA PRO A 36 -4.38 -18.40 20.55
C PRO A 36 -4.04 -18.46 19.05
N THR A 37 -5.07 -18.66 18.21
CA THR A 37 -4.87 -18.70 16.76
C THR A 37 -4.84 -17.31 16.11
N PRO A 38 -3.98 -17.09 15.10
CA PRO A 38 -3.96 -15.84 14.34
C PRO A 38 -5.08 -15.79 13.30
N ASN A 39 -5.32 -14.64 12.68
CA ASN A 39 -6.33 -14.50 11.62
C ASN A 39 -6.06 -15.36 10.38
N LEU A 40 -4.79 -15.73 10.11
CA LEU A 40 -4.39 -16.60 9.02
C LEU A 40 -3.34 -17.62 9.48
N ILE A 41 -3.55 -18.89 9.15
CA ILE A 41 -2.59 -19.98 9.32
C ILE A 41 -2.25 -20.54 7.92
N LEU A 42 -0.97 -20.51 7.55
CA LEU A 42 -0.45 -21.22 6.37
C LEU A 42 0.22 -22.52 6.80
N LEU A 43 -0.21 -23.65 6.23
CA LEU A 43 0.31 -24.99 6.55
C LEU A 43 0.90 -25.64 5.31
N GLU A 44 2.19 -26.01 5.36
CA GLU A 44 2.77 -26.89 4.33
C GLU A 44 2.67 -28.34 4.79
N SER A 45 2.16 -29.22 3.92
CA SER A 45 2.06 -30.65 4.21
C SER A 45 2.38 -31.52 3.00
N ARG A 46 3.17 -32.57 3.25
CA ARG A 46 3.49 -33.65 2.31
C ARG A 46 2.70 -34.94 2.60
N SER A 47 1.82 -34.91 3.60
CA SER A 47 0.99 -36.05 3.99
C SER A 47 0.08 -36.47 2.83
N GLU A 48 -0.24 -37.76 2.75
CA GLU A 48 -1.24 -38.26 1.81
C GLU A 48 -2.63 -37.65 2.11
N PRO A 49 -3.53 -37.55 1.12
CA PRO A 49 -4.84 -36.89 1.25
C PRO A 49 -5.63 -37.28 2.51
N LYS A 50 -5.72 -38.58 2.81
CA LYS A 50 -6.45 -39.07 4.00
C LYS A 50 -5.82 -38.60 5.31
N GLN A 51 -4.50 -38.73 5.42
CA GLN A 51 -3.77 -38.31 6.61
C GLN A 51 -3.82 -36.80 6.79
N LEU A 52 -3.75 -36.02 5.70
CA LEU A 52 -3.90 -34.56 5.75
C LEU A 52 -5.27 -34.17 6.30
N LEU A 53 -6.35 -34.78 5.83
CA LEU A 53 -7.70 -34.50 6.30
C LEU A 53 -7.87 -34.87 7.79
N GLU A 54 -7.32 -36.00 8.23
CA GLU A 54 -7.30 -36.39 9.64
C GLU A 54 -6.55 -35.37 10.51
N GLN A 55 -5.37 -34.93 10.06
CA GLN A 55 -4.56 -33.93 10.76
C GLN A 55 -5.26 -32.56 10.83
N LEU A 56 -5.92 -32.14 9.76
CA LEU A 56 -6.69 -30.89 9.73
C LEU A 56 -7.93 -30.96 10.63
N GLY A 57 -8.58 -32.12 10.71
CA GLY A 57 -9.68 -32.37 11.64
C GLY A 57 -9.24 -32.20 13.11
N GLN A 58 -8.08 -32.74 13.47
CA GLN A 58 -7.51 -32.54 14.81
C GLN A 58 -7.12 -31.08 15.07
N LEU A 59 -6.54 -30.40 14.07
CA LEU A 59 -6.18 -28.99 14.20
C LEU A 59 -7.41 -28.09 14.40
N ALA A 60 -8.53 -28.42 13.77
CA ALA A 60 -9.78 -27.66 13.89
C ALA A 60 -10.32 -27.61 15.34
N GLU A 61 -10.03 -28.61 16.18
CA GLU A 61 -10.43 -28.61 17.60
C GLU A 61 -9.77 -27.48 18.42
N TYR A 62 -8.66 -26.95 17.93
CA TYR A 62 -7.87 -25.90 18.60
C TYR A 62 -7.88 -24.56 17.85
N CYS A 63 -8.67 -24.43 16.78
CA CYS A 63 -8.72 -23.19 15.98
C CYS A 63 -9.95 -22.33 16.29
N ASP A 64 -9.76 -21.01 16.32
CA ASP A 64 -10.88 -20.08 16.43
C ASP A 64 -11.70 -20.05 15.14
N PRO A 65 -13.05 -19.91 15.19
CA PRO A 65 -13.90 -19.88 13.99
C PRO A 65 -13.59 -18.74 13.01
N SER A 66 -12.95 -17.67 13.47
CA SER A 66 -12.54 -16.52 12.65
C SER A 66 -11.21 -16.73 11.93
N SER A 67 -10.45 -17.75 12.30
CA SER A 67 -9.13 -18.03 11.74
C SER A 67 -9.25 -18.69 10.37
N LYS A 68 -8.57 -18.12 9.38
CA LYS A 68 -8.49 -18.65 8.02
C LYS A 68 -7.32 -19.62 7.92
N VAL A 69 -7.48 -20.71 7.17
CA VAL A 69 -6.44 -21.73 7.00
C VAL A 69 -6.18 -21.93 5.51
N VAL A 70 -4.92 -21.79 5.11
CA VAL A 70 -4.43 -22.09 3.75
C VAL A 70 -3.48 -23.26 3.82
N VAL A 71 -3.68 -24.24 2.95
CA VAL A 71 -2.85 -25.45 2.90
C VAL A 71 -2.01 -25.45 1.63
N ILE A 72 -0.70 -25.57 1.78
CA ILE A 72 0.26 -25.80 0.71
C ILE A 72 0.53 -27.30 0.68
N GLY A 73 0.01 -27.99 -0.33
CA GLY A 73 0.15 -29.43 -0.47
C GLY A 73 0.93 -29.86 -1.70
N HIS A 74 1.22 -31.15 -1.82
CA HIS A 74 2.01 -31.72 -2.91
C HIS A 74 1.20 -32.67 -3.83
N TYR A 75 -0.11 -32.80 -3.61
CA TYR A 75 -0.98 -33.70 -4.36
C TYR A 75 -1.97 -32.88 -5.21
N ASN A 76 -1.95 -33.10 -6.53
CA ASN A 76 -2.90 -32.47 -7.43
C ASN A 76 -4.14 -33.36 -7.61
N ASP A 77 -5.07 -33.29 -6.66
CA ASP A 77 -6.31 -34.07 -6.66
C ASP A 77 -7.52 -33.14 -6.46
N VAL A 78 -8.41 -33.11 -7.45
CA VAL A 78 -9.63 -32.29 -7.44
C VAL A 78 -10.62 -32.74 -6.36
N GLY A 79 -10.65 -34.02 -6.04
CA GLY A 79 -11.44 -34.58 -4.94
C GLY A 79 -10.98 -34.04 -3.60
N LEU A 80 -9.67 -34.11 -3.34
CA LEU A 80 -9.06 -33.53 -2.13
C LEU A 80 -9.36 -32.04 -2.02
N TYR A 81 -9.18 -31.27 -3.11
CA TYR A 81 -9.47 -29.84 -3.13
C TYR A 81 -10.92 -29.55 -2.67
N ARG A 82 -11.90 -30.22 -3.28
CA ARG A 82 -13.32 -30.04 -2.94
C ARG A 82 -13.63 -30.43 -1.49
N GLU A 83 -12.96 -31.46 -0.97
CA GLU A 83 -13.16 -31.93 0.39
C GLU A 83 -12.56 -30.94 1.42
N LEU A 84 -11.41 -30.35 1.12
CA LEU A 84 -10.79 -29.32 1.95
C LEU A 84 -11.66 -28.06 2.02
N ILE A 85 -12.14 -27.57 0.87
CA ILE A 85 -13.02 -26.40 0.82
C ILE A 85 -14.32 -26.66 1.60
N ARG A 86 -14.92 -27.86 1.46
CA ARG A 86 -16.10 -28.26 2.25
C ARG A 86 -15.83 -28.31 3.76
N SER A 87 -14.61 -28.63 4.14
CA SER A 87 -14.16 -28.68 5.55
C SER A 87 -13.78 -27.31 6.12
N GLY A 88 -13.98 -26.22 5.36
CA GLY A 88 -13.74 -24.86 5.81
C GLY A 88 -12.31 -24.35 5.61
N ILE A 89 -11.46 -25.09 4.90
CA ILE A 89 -10.15 -24.59 4.46
C ILE A 89 -10.38 -23.46 3.45
N SER A 90 -9.66 -22.36 3.63
CA SER A 90 -9.83 -21.14 2.83
C SER A 90 -9.26 -21.27 1.43
N GLU A 91 -8.10 -21.92 1.29
CA GLU A 91 -7.50 -22.21 -0.01
C GLU A 91 -6.53 -23.40 0.07
N TYR A 92 -6.38 -24.14 -1.04
CA TYR A 92 -5.37 -25.18 -1.21
C TYR A 92 -4.46 -24.88 -2.42
N VAL A 93 -3.16 -24.72 -2.14
CA VAL A 93 -2.14 -24.37 -3.15
C VAL A 93 -1.21 -25.56 -3.35
N ILE A 94 -0.87 -25.86 -4.60
CA ILE A 94 0.03 -26.96 -4.93
C ILE A 94 1.47 -26.45 -4.99
N ALA A 95 2.36 -27.07 -4.21
CA ALA A 95 3.79 -26.80 -4.22
C ALA A 95 4.45 -27.30 -5.53
N PRO A 96 5.52 -26.64 -6.01
CA PRO A 96 6.24 -25.52 -5.38
C PRO A 96 5.53 -24.18 -5.53
N VAL A 97 5.54 -23.37 -4.47
CA VAL A 97 4.94 -22.02 -4.45
C VAL A 97 6.00 -20.93 -4.53
N SER A 98 5.72 -19.89 -5.29
CA SER A 98 6.52 -18.66 -5.36
C SER A 98 6.03 -17.62 -4.34
N MET A 99 6.81 -16.56 -4.15
CA MET A 99 6.40 -15.42 -3.31
C MET A 99 5.12 -14.77 -3.85
N SER A 100 4.99 -14.61 -5.17
CA SER A 100 3.79 -14.04 -5.78
C SER A 100 2.54 -14.88 -5.52
N ASP A 101 2.66 -16.21 -5.49
CA ASP A 101 1.53 -17.10 -5.21
C ASP A 101 1.03 -16.91 -3.78
N ILE A 102 1.96 -16.84 -2.80
CA ILE A 102 1.61 -16.59 -1.41
C ILE A 102 0.91 -15.25 -1.25
N VAL A 103 1.49 -14.17 -1.79
CA VAL A 103 0.88 -12.84 -1.64
C VAL A 103 -0.47 -12.78 -2.36
N SER A 104 -0.62 -13.42 -3.53
CA SER A 104 -1.89 -13.48 -4.24
C SER A 104 -2.97 -14.19 -3.43
N VAL A 105 -2.66 -15.34 -2.83
CA VAL A 105 -3.61 -16.10 -2.00
C VAL A 105 -3.99 -15.32 -0.75
N VAL A 106 -3.01 -14.75 -0.03
CA VAL A 106 -3.33 -13.93 1.15
C VAL A 106 -4.16 -12.70 0.75
N SER A 107 -3.81 -12.05 -0.36
CA SER A 107 -4.59 -10.94 -0.88
C SER A 107 -6.02 -11.40 -1.15
N SER A 108 -6.26 -12.49 -1.87
CA SER A 108 -7.63 -12.95 -2.15
C SER A 108 -8.48 -13.29 -0.91
N ILE A 109 -7.85 -13.60 0.24
CA ILE A 109 -8.54 -13.93 1.49
C ILE A 109 -8.89 -12.68 2.30
N PHE A 110 -8.03 -11.65 2.29
CA PHE A 110 -8.15 -10.47 3.15
C PHE A 110 -8.39 -9.16 2.40
N VAL A 111 -8.14 -9.16 1.09
CA VAL A 111 -8.35 -8.07 0.15
C VAL A 111 -9.40 -8.57 -0.83
N ASP A 112 -10.56 -7.93 -0.84
CA ASP A 112 -11.67 -8.32 -1.68
C ASP A 112 -11.21 -8.41 -3.15
N PRO A 113 -11.35 -9.55 -3.85
CA PRO A 113 -10.97 -9.65 -5.26
C PRO A 113 -11.78 -8.73 -6.18
N GLU A 114 -12.91 -8.18 -5.70
CA GLU A 114 -13.67 -7.10 -6.36
C GLU A 114 -13.15 -5.70 -6.00
N SER A 115 -12.23 -5.56 -5.05
CA SER A 115 -11.57 -4.28 -4.80
C SER A 115 -10.54 -4.01 -5.89
N GLU A 116 -10.73 -2.91 -6.61
CA GLU A 116 -9.77 -2.45 -7.60
C GLU A 116 -8.36 -2.33 -6.98
N PRO A 117 -7.29 -2.67 -7.72
CA PRO A 117 -5.94 -2.59 -7.18
C PRO A 117 -5.67 -1.18 -6.66
N ILE A 118 -5.31 -1.08 -5.37
CA ILE A 118 -4.94 0.20 -4.76
C ILE A 118 -3.81 0.83 -5.58
N GLY A 119 -4.08 2.02 -6.11
CA GLY A 119 -3.19 2.82 -6.91
C GLY A 119 -1.84 3.06 -6.24
N ARG A 120 -0.78 3.07 -7.04
CA ARG A 120 0.58 3.25 -6.56
C ARG A 120 0.88 4.72 -6.34
N SER A 121 1.32 5.05 -5.13
CA SER A 121 1.71 6.41 -4.74
C SER A 121 3.22 6.64 -4.90
N ILE A 122 3.59 7.75 -5.54
CA ILE A 122 4.98 8.16 -5.74
C ILE A 122 5.13 9.56 -5.15
N ALA A 123 5.83 9.67 -4.03
CA ALA A 123 6.07 10.94 -3.35
C ALA A 123 7.38 11.58 -3.82
N PHE A 124 7.32 12.84 -4.23
CA PHE A 124 8.47 13.65 -4.61
C PHE A 124 8.77 14.64 -3.50
N ILE A 125 10.02 14.66 -3.04
CA ILE A 125 10.48 15.61 -2.02
C ILE A 125 11.88 16.14 -2.36
N GLY A 126 12.05 17.45 -2.20
CA GLY A 126 13.36 18.09 -2.33
C GLY A 126 14.22 17.88 -1.08
N ALA A 127 15.51 17.60 -1.25
CA ALA A 127 16.49 17.60 -0.17
C ALA A 127 16.78 19.01 0.38
N LYS A 128 16.44 20.04 -0.39
CA LYS A 128 16.52 21.47 -0.05
C LYS A 128 15.40 22.20 -0.80
N GLY A 129 14.94 23.34 -0.30
CA GLY A 129 14.04 24.22 -1.05
C GLY A 129 14.69 24.67 -2.37
N GLY A 130 13.90 24.74 -3.45
CA GLY A 130 14.35 25.22 -4.76
C GLY A 130 15.21 24.25 -5.59
N VAL A 131 15.26 22.96 -5.22
CA VAL A 131 16.00 21.93 -5.99
C VAL A 131 15.23 21.41 -7.21
N GLY A 132 14.00 21.88 -7.43
CA GLY A 132 13.17 21.49 -8.57
C GLY A 132 12.37 20.19 -8.38
N SER A 133 12.07 19.79 -7.13
CA SER A 133 11.33 18.55 -6.88
C SER A 133 9.92 18.57 -7.48
N SER A 134 9.15 19.65 -7.26
CA SER A 134 7.84 19.88 -7.90
C SER A 134 7.92 19.83 -9.42
N THR A 135 8.96 20.44 -10.02
CA THR A 135 9.17 20.39 -11.46
C THR A 135 9.34 18.96 -11.96
N ILE A 136 10.11 18.13 -11.25
CA ILE A 136 10.26 16.71 -11.57
C ILE A 136 8.93 15.97 -11.37
N ALA A 137 8.21 16.21 -10.28
CA ALA A 137 6.92 15.59 -10.00
C ALA A 137 5.90 15.85 -11.13
N HIS A 138 5.73 17.12 -11.50
CA HIS A 138 4.78 17.56 -12.53
C HIS A 138 5.10 16.93 -13.89
N ASN A 139 6.37 16.99 -14.31
CA ASN A 139 6.79 16.42 -15.59
C ASN A 139 6.73 14.89 -15.60
N THR A 140 7.01 14.24 -14.47
CA THR A 140 6.88 12.78 -14.36
C THR A 140 5.41 12.36 -14.47
N ALA A 141 4.49 13.07 -13.80
CA ALA A 141 3.05 12.81 -13.92
C ALA A 141 2.57 12.98 -15.36
N TRP A 142 2.95 14.07 -16.03
CA TRP A 142 2.64 14.30 -17.44
C TRP A 142 3.21 13.23 -18.37
N ALA A 143 4.46 12.84 -18.15
CA ALA A 143 5.09 11.79 -18.94
C ALA A 143 4.40 10.43 -18.73
N MET A 144 4.01 10.11 -17.49
CA MET A 144 3.30 8.87 -17.18
C MET A 144 1.94 8.81 -17.88
N SER A 145 1.16 9.89 -17.83
CA SER A 145 -0.14 9.96 -18.50
C SER A 145 -0.01 9.92 -20.02
N SER A 146 0.95 10.65 -20.59
CA SER A 146 1.08 10.79 -22.04
C SER A 146 1.76 9.60 -22.72
N LEU A 147 2.83 9.06 -22.13
CA LEU A 147 3.62 7.99 -22.75
C LEU A 147 3.02 6.60 -22.52
N PHE A 148 2.45 6.37 -21.33
CA PHE A 148 1.90 5.07 -20.96
C PHE A 148 0.38 5.02 -20.97
N LYS A 149 -0.31 6.13 -21.26
CA LYS A 149 -1.78 6.24 -21.28
C LYS A 149 -2.42 5.68 -20.01
N SER A 150 -1.72 5.86 -18.89
CA SER A 150 -2.17 5.43 -17.58
C SER A 150 -2.89 6.59 -16.92
N GLU A 151 -3.99 6.32 -16.24
CA GLU A 151 -4.67 7.34 -15.42
C GLU A 151 -3.75 7.77 -14.26
N VAL A 152 -3.44 9.07 -14.21
CA VAL A 152 -2.57 9.66 -13.19
C VAL A 152 -3.32 10.78 -12.48
N VAL A 153 -3.30 10.74 -11.15
CA VAL A 153 -3.63 11.90 -10.31
C VAL A 153 -2.34 12.50 -9.79
N ILE A 154 -2.17 13.81 -9.95
CA ILE A 154 -1.12 14.57 -9.26
C ILE A 154 -1.75 15.42 -8.15
N ALA A 155 -1.23 15.29 -6.93
CA ALA A 155 -1.65 16.07 -5.79
C ALA A 155 -0.54 17.05 -5.37
N ASP A 156 -0.85 18.33 -5.43
CA ASP A 156 0.03 19.40 -4.96
C ASP A 156 -0.19 19.60 -3.46
N LEU A 157 0.70 19.06 -2.63
CA LEU A 157 0.57 19.12 -1.17
C LEU A 157 1.29 20.35 -0.57
N ASP A 158 1.88 21.21 -1.40
CA ASP A 158 2.38 22.50 -0.96
C ASP A 158 1.23 23.52 -0.91
N LEU A 159 0.39 23.43 0.11
CA LEU A 159 -0.83 24.23 0.20
C LEU A 159 -0.63 25.75 0.25
N ALA A 160 0.56 26.18 0.66
CA ALA A 160 0.87 27.60 0.75
C ALA A 160 1.48 28.15 -0.53
N PHE A 161 2.34 27.37 -1.19
CA PHE A 161 3.18 27.86 -2.29
C PHE A 161 3.21 26.93 -3.50
N GLY A 162 2.27 26.00 -3.58
CA GLY A 162 2.08 25.07 -4.69
C GLY A 162 1.94 25.79 -6.02
N THR A 163 2.42 25.14 -7.07
CA THR A 163 2.50 25.72 -8.42
C THR A 163 1.97 24.78 -9.50
N ALA A 164 1.38 23.65 -9.12
CA ALA A 164 0.87 22.69 -10.09
C ALA A 164 -0.24 23.30 -10.96
N ASN A 165 -1.13 24.08 -10.36
CA ASN A 165 -2.20 24.81 -11.05
C ASN A 165 -1.67 25.68 -12.21
N ILE A 166 -0.60 26.46 -11.96
CA ILE A 166 0.06 27.29 -12.96
C ILE A 166 0.72 26.43 -14.06
N ASN A 167 1.42 25.37 -13.66
CA ASN A 167 2.17 24.54 -14.62
C ASN A 167 1.26 23.72 -15.54
N PHE A 168 0.05 23.37 -15.09
CA PHE A 168 -0.94 22.65 -15.87
C PHE A 168 -2.04 23.54 -16.46
N ASP A 169 -1.92 24.86 -16.32
CA ASP A 169 -2.89 25.86 -16.80
C ASP A 169 -4.33 25.57 -16.31
N GLN A 170 -4.45 25.24 -15.02
CA GLN A 170 -5.72 24.99 -14.35
C GLN A 170 -5.92 26.00 -13.21
N ASP A 171 -7.15 26.45 -13.00
CA ASP A 171 -7.51 27.31 -11.85
C ASP A 171 -8.83 26.81 -11.20
N PRO A 172 -8.81 25.63 -10.56
CA PRO A 172 -10.01 25.09 -9.95
C PRO A 172 -10.37 25.85 -8.68
N ALA A 173 -11.66 26.11 -8.48
CA ALA A 173 -12.18 26.84 -7.32
C ALA A 173 -12.03 26.07 -6.00
N GLN A 174 -11.89 24.75 -6.08
CA GLN A 174 -11.70 23.84 -4.95
C GLN A 174 -10.61 22.83 -5.32
N GLY A 175 -9.90 22.33 -4.33
CA GLY A 175 -8.84 21.36 -4.54
C GLY A 175 -8.52 20.60 -3.26
N ILE A 176 -7.24 20.31 -3.06
CA ILE A 176 -6.79 19.44 -1.98
C ILE A 176 -7.10 20.03 -0.59
N ALA A 177 -7.13 21.37 -0.46
CA ALA A 177 -7.38 22.01 0.83
C ALA A 177 -8.77 21.66 1.37
N GLU A 178 -9.80 21.66 0.51
CA GLU A 178 -11.17 21.29 0.86
C GLU A 178 -11.28 19.84 1.32
N ALA A 179 -10.47 18.95 0.76
CA ALA A 179 -10.42 17.55 1.16
C ALA A 179 -9.77 17.39 2.55
N VAL A 180 -8.66 18.09 2.80
CA VAL A 180 -7.92 17.96 4.06
C VAL A 180 -8.64 18.63 5.24
N PHE A 181 -9.36 19.73 5.00
CA PHE A 181 -10.14 20.42 6.05
C PHE A 181 -11.51 19.77 6.35
N SER A 182 -11.95 18.79 5.56
CA SER A 182 -13.23 18.08 5.77
C SER A 182 -13.08 16.58 5.52
N PRO A 183 -12.22 15.89 6.28
CA PRO A 183 -11.88 14.48 6.06
C PRO A 183 -13.12 13.57 6.09
N GLU A 184 -14.10 13.85 6.95
CA GLU A 184 -15.35 13.08 7.04
C GLU A 184 -16.20 13.07 5.76
N ARG A 185 -15.95 14.00 4.83
CA ARG A 185 -16.63 14.10 3.53
C ARG A 185 -15.85 13.46 2.39
N VAL A 186 -14.63 12.99 2.66
CA VAL A 186 -13.73 12.44 1.63
C VAL A 186 -14.14 11.02 1.30
N ASP A 187 -14.97 10.91 0.27
CA ASP A 187 -15.26 9.70 -0.50
C ASP A 187 -14.84 9.89 -1.97
N GLU A 188 -14.96 8.84 -2.78
CA GLU A 188 -14.56 8.85 -4.19
C GLU A 188 -15.34 9.88 -5.01
N VAL A 189 -16.63 10.06 -4.73
CA VAL A 189 -17.50 11.01 -5.45
C VAL A 189 -17.14 12.46 -5.11
N TYR A 190 -16.82 12.73 -3.86
CA TYR A 190 -16.37 14.04 -3.41
C TYR A 190 -15.00 14.37 -4.00
N LEU A 191 -14.07 13.40 -3.98
CA LEU A 191 -12.73 13.60 -4.53
C LEU A 191 -12.77 13.85 -6.05
N ASP A 192 -13.59 13.11 -6.79
CA ASP A 192 -13.76 13.30 -8.24
C ASP A 192 -14.20 14.72 -8.61
N ARG A 193 -15.02 15.36 -7.76
CA ARG A 193 -15.43 16.77 -7.95
C ARG A 193 -14.32 17.79 -7.69
N LEU A 194 -13.29 17.42 -6.94
CA LEU A 194 -12.15 18.28 -6.64
C LEU A 194 -11.04 18.15 -7.70
N LEU A 195 -11.08 17.11 -8.53
CA LEU A 195 -10.10 16.89 -9.59
C LEU A 195 -10.31 17.87 -10.74
N ALA A 196 -9.24 18.55 -11.14
CA ALA A 196 -9.18 19.31 -12.38
C ALA A 196 -8.53 18.45 -13.46
N GLN A 197 -9.20 18.27 -14.60
CA GLN A 197 -8.64 17.51 -15.72
C GLN A 197 -7.61 18.37 -16.48
N CYS A 198 -6.33 17.98 -16.41
CA CYS A 198 -5.22 18.66 -17.08
C CYS A 198 -4.93 18.10 -18.48
N ALA A 199 -5.17 16.80 -18.68
CA ALA A 199 -5.01 16.10 -19.96
C ALA A 199 -5.93 14.87 -20.01
N GLU A 200 -5.89 14.11 -21.11
CA GLU A 200 -6.75 12.93 -21.32
C GLU A 200 -6.67 11.91 -20.17
N HIS A 201 -5.47 11.65 -19.65
CA HIS A 201 -5.21 10.69 -18.57
C HIS A 201 -4.53 11.34 -17.34
N LEU A 202 -4.69 12.66 -17.16
CA LEU A 202 -4.05 13.40 -16.08
C LEU A 202 -5.05 14.31 -15.38
N SER A 203 -5.23 14.08 -14.09
CA SER A 203 -6.04 14.89 -13.20
C SER A 203 -5.19 15.50 -12.09
N LEU A 204 -5.57 16.70 -11.64
CA LEU A 204 -4.87 17.49 -10.64
C LEU A 204 -5.75 17.72 -9.42
N LEU A 205 -5.23 17.39 -8.24
CA LEU A 205 -5.69 17.93 -6.95
C LEU A 205 -4.83 19.15 -6.62
N ALA A 206 -5.34 20.33 -6.96
CA ALA A 206 -4.58 21.56 -6.91
C ALA A 206 -4.52 22.13 -5.48
N ALA A 207 -3.37 22.70 -5.12
CA ALA A 207 -3.22 23.56 -3.96
C ALA A 207 -4.05 24.86 -4.14
N PRO A 208 -4.54 25.47 -3.05
CA PRO A 208 -5.32 26.70 -3.12
C PRO A 208 -4.44 27.89 -3.54
N SER A 209 -5.01 28.79 -4.34
CA SER A 209 -4.34 30.02 -4.81
C SER A 209 -4.32 31.15 -3.76
N THR A 210 -4.57 30.86 -2.47
CA THR A 210 -4.70 31.88 -1.39
C THR A 210 -3.97 31.49 -0.10
N LEU A 211 -3.59 32.51 0.67
CA LEU A 211 -2.93 32.37 1.99
C LEU A 211 -3.86 32.75 3.15
N GLU A 212 -5.17 32.63 2.99
CA GLU A 212 -6.14 33.02 4.02
C GLU A 212 -6.13 32.08 5.25
N ARG A 213 -5.69 30.84 5.06
CA ARG A 213 -5.67 29.80 6.10
C ARG A 213 -4.24 29.50 6.55
N VAL A 214 -4.12 29.15 7.83
CA VAL A 214 -2.90 28.56 8.38
C VAL A 214 -2.96 27.05 8.22
N TYR A 215 -1.88 26.47 7.73
CA TYR A 215 -1.75 25.05 7.42
C TYR A 215 -1.00 24.32 8.55
N ASP A 216 -1.65 24.20 9.70
CA ASP A 216 -1.15 23.42 10.85
C ASP A 216 -1.94 22.12 10.96
N PHE A 217 -1.37 21.06 10.37
CA PHE A 217 -2.05 19.78 10.22
C PHE A 217 -1.47 18.70 11.12
N ASP A 218 -2.37 17.89 11.68
CA ASP A 218 -2.02 16.67 12.38
C ASP A 218 -1.38 15.64 11.45
N ALA A 219 -0.64 14.70 12.04
CA ALA A 219 0.15 13.71 11.29
C ALA A 219 -0.67 12.86 10.29
N GLU A 220 -1.97 12.72 10.51
CA GLU A 220 -2.85 11.87 9.71
C GLU A 220 -3.79 12.65 8.78
N ALA A 221 -3.67 13.98 8.73
CA ALA A 221 -4.61 14.85 8.01
C ALA A 221 -4.75 14.52 6.51
N PHE A 222 -3.68 14.03 5.87
CA PHE A 222 -3.67 13.70 4.45
C PHE A 222 -3.98 12.22 4.16
N SER A 223 -4.01 11.36 5.19
CA SER A 223 -4.11 9.91 5.01
C SER A 223 -5.37 9.49 4.25
N GLN A 224 -6.53 9.98 4.67
CA GLN A 224 -7.80 9.61 4.05
C GLN A 224 -7.91 10.09 2.60
N VAL A 225 -7.39 11.29 2.31
CA VAL A 225 -7.40 11.85 0.95
C VAL A 225 -6.51 11.04 0.02
N ILE A 226 -5.30 10.70 0.48
CA ILE A 226 -4.37 9.87 -0.29
C ILE A 226 -4.95 8.47 -0.51
N GLU A 227 -5.47 7.82 0.53
CA GLU A 227 -6.08 6.48 0.42
C GLU A 227 -7.27 6.48 -0.55
N THR A 228 -8.07 7.55 -0.57
CA THR A 228 -9.19 7.70 -1.50
C THR A 228 -8.70 7.95 -2.93
N ALA A 229 -7.68 8.80 -3.11
CA ALA A 229 -7.08 9.05 -4.42
C ALA A 229 -6.42 7.80 -5.02
N GLN A 230 -5.83 6.94 -4.17
CA GLN A 230 -5.29 5.66 -4.61
C GLN A 230 -6.38 4.68 -5.07
N ARG A 231 -7.62 4.79 -4.57
CA ARG A 231 -8.73 3.98 -5.09
C ARG A 231 -9.25 4.49 -6.43
N SER A 232 -9.16 5.80 -6.69
CA SER A 232 -9.68 6.39 -7.93
C SER A 232 -8.72 6.32 -9.13
N ALA A 233 -7.42 6.15 -8.90
CA ALA A 233 -6.43 6.14 -9.99
C ALA A 233 -5.28 5.16 -9.72
N PRO A 234 -4.79 4.44 -10.75
CA PRO A 234 -3.71 3.46 -10.61
C PRO A 234 -2.35 4.11 -10.28
N LEU A 235 -2.17 5.41 -10.57
CA LEU A 235 -0.96 6.17 -10.25
C LEU A 235 -1.31 7.48 -9.55
N LEU A 236 -0.71 7.70 -8.38
CA LEU A 236 -0.85 8.91 -7.59
C LEU A 236 0.53 9.56 -7.38
N VAL A 237 0.74 10.73 -7.96
CA VAL A 237 1.95 11.53 -7.76
C VAL A 237 1.71 12.54 -6.64
N LEU A 238 2.53 12.51 -5.60
CA LEU A 238 2.44 13.43 -4.48
C LEU A 238 3.59 14.42 -4.55
N ASP A 239 3.31 15.70 -4.76
CA ASP A 239 4.31 16.77 -4.63
C ASP A 239 4.37 17.24 -3.17
N ILE A 240 5.44 16.88 -2.47
CA ILE A 240 5.59 17.14 -1.03
C ILE A 240 6.40 18.42 -0.83
N PRO A 241 5.91 19.40 -0.04
CA PRO A 241 6.66 20.60 0.27
C PRO A 241 7.95 20.26 1.01
N HIS A 242 8.97 21.13 0.89
CA HIS A 242 10.22 20.99 1.64
C HIS A 242 10.04 21.40 3.12
N ILE A 243 9.19 20.66 3.84
CA ILE A 243 8.86 20.85 5.24
C ILE A 243 8.94 19.49 5.95
N TRP A 244 9.53 19.46 7.14
CA TRP A 244 9.60 18.25 7.96
C TRP A 244 8.65 18.34 9.16
N SER A 245 7.37 18.02 8.92
CA SER A 245 6.29 18.03 9.91
C SER A 245 5.82 16.61 10.22
N GLY A 246 4.86 16.47 11.15
CA GLY A 246 4.23 15.19 11.44
C GLY A 246 3.57 14.57 10.21
N TRP A 247 2.84 15.38 9.44
CA TRP A 247 2.10 14.91 8.27
C TRP A 247 3.02 14.60 7.09
N THR A 248 4.02 15.43 6.77
CA THR A 248 4.93 15.13 5.65
C THR A 248 5.71 13.84 5.91
N LYS A 249 6.12 13.63 7.17
CA LYS A 249 6.74 12.39 7.60
C LYS A 249 5.78 11.20 7.46
N SER A 250 4.54 11.29 7.91
CA SER A 250 3.56 10.19 7.81
C SER A 250 3.28 9.84 6.35
N THR A 251 3.02 10.85 5.50
CA THR A 251 2.81 10.70 4.07
C THR A 251 4.00 10.01 3.39
N LEU A 252 5.23 10.43 3.67
CA LEU A 252 6.42 9.79 3.11
C LEU A 252 6.60 8.33 3.56
N VAL A 253 6.31 8.02 4.83
CA VAL A 253 6.41 6.64 5.33
C VAL A 253 5.41 5.71 4.62
N LYS A 254 4.20 6.22 4.34
CA LYS A 254 3.11 5.47 3.70
C LYS A 254 3.20 5.41 2.18
N ALA A 255 3.91 6.34 1.54
CA ALA A 255 4.08 6.34 0.09
C ALA A 255 4.73 5.02 -0.38
N ASP A 256 4.39 4.53 -1.58
CA ASP A 256 4.98 3.31 -2.13
C ASP A 256 6.41 3.56 -2.61
N GLU A 257 6.61 4.65 -3.34
CA GLU A 257 7.92 5.11 -3.81
C GLU A 257 8.19 6.52 -3.33
N ILE A 258 9.46 6.81 -3.07
CA ILE A 258 9.91 8.16 -2.69
C ILE A 258 11.05 8.56 -3.61
N VAL A 259 10.85 9.66 -4.33
CA VAL A 259 11.86 10.30 -5.16
C VAL A 259 12.41 11.50 -4.41
N ILE A 260 13.69 11.43 -4.03
CA ILE A 260 14.39 12.53 -3.38
C ILE A 260 15.17 13.32 -4.43
N THR A 261 14.79 14.57 -4.65
CA THR A 261 15.49 15.48 -5.57
C THR A 261 16.62 16.20 -4.85
N ALA A 262 17.82 16.20 -5.41
CA ALA A 262 18.98 16.89 -4.84
C ALA A 262 19.87 17.47 -5.95
N THR A 263 20.44 18.65 -5.69
CA THR A 263 21.46 19.28 -6.56
C THR A 263 22.87 19.00 -6.00
N PRO A 264 23.95 19.09 -6.81
CA PRO A 264 25.31 18.75 -6.38
C PRO A 264 25.96 19.82 -5.48
N GLU A 265 25.39 20.00 -4.29
CA GLU A 265 25.84 20.93 -3.25
C GLU A 265 25.99 20.21 -1.89
N LEU A 266 26.90 20.68 -1.03
CA LEU A 266 27.14 20.07 0.29
C LEU A 266 25.88 20.02 1.18
N ALA A 267 25.07 21.08 1.17
CA ALA A 267 23.82 21.12 1.94
C ALA A 267 22.84 20.04 1.46
N ASN A 268 22.70 19.88 0.14
CA ASN A 268 21.90 18.83 -0.47
C ASN A 268 22.42 17.44 -0.09
N LEU A 269 23.73 17.19 -0.21
CA LEU A 269 24.33 15.90 0.15
C LEU A 269 24.01 15.50 1.61
N ARG A 270 24.22 16.43 2.55
CA ARG A 270 23.90 16.21 3.98
C ARG A 270 22.41 15.94 4.20
N ASN A 271 21.54 16.77 3.62
CA ASN A 271 20.10 16.65 3.83
C ASN A 271 19.54 15.37 3.18
N THR A 272 19.98 15.03 1.96
CA THR A 272 19.64 13.76 1.30
C THR A 272 20.05 12.57 2.14
N LYS A 273 21.28 12.57 2.69
CA LYS A 273 21.73 11.51 3.59
C LYS A 273 20.78 11.37 4.79
N ASN A 274 20.44 12.48 5.44
CA ASN A 274 19.55 12.48 6.60
C ASN A 274 18.14 11.94 6.26
N LEU A 275 17.58 12.34 5.11
CA LEU A 275 16.30 11.84 4.63
C LEU A 275 16.35 10.34 4.36
N VAL A 276 17.35 9.87 3.61
CA VAL A 276 17.52 8.45 3.28
C VAL A 276 17.68 7.59 4.54
N ASP A 277 18.55 8.00 5.47
CA ASP A 277 18.78 7.25 6.71
C ASP A 277 17.51 7.17 7.56
N MET A 278 16.77 8.28 7.66
CA MET A 278 15.52 8.33 8.42
C MET A 278 14.43 7.47 7.77
N LEU A 279 14.26 7.57 6.44
CA LEU A 279 13.25 6.82 5.70
C LEU A 279 13.54 5.32 5.73
N LYS A 280 14.80 4.89 5.57
CA LYS A 280 15.20 3.48 5.72
C LYS A 280 14.89 2.92 7.10
N ARG A 281 15.02 3.74 8.15
CA ARG A 281 14.69 3.30 9.52
C ARG A 281 13.18 3.13 9.72
N LEU A 282 12.37 3.94 9.05
CA LEU A 282 10.92 3.94 9.22
C LEU A 282 10.18 3.02 8.23
N ARG A 283 10.82 2.67 7.11
CA ARG A 283 10.32 1.81 6.04
C ARG A 283 11.28 0.60 5.88
N PRO A 284 11.20 -0.41 6.78
CA PRO A 284 12.07 -1.58 6.74
C PRO A 284 11.78 -2.50 5.54
#